data_AF-A0A967WXJ1-F1
#
_entry.id   AF-A0A967WXJ1-F1
#
_cell.length_a   1.000
_cell.length_b   1.000
_cell.length_c   1.000
_cell.angle_alpha   90.00
_cell.angle_beta   90.00
_cell.angle_gamma   90.00
#
_symmetry.space_group_name_H-M   'P 1'
#
loop_
_entity.id
_entity.type
_entity.pdbx_description
1 polymer ?
#
loop_
_entity_poly.entity_id
_entity_poly.type
_entity_poly.pdbx_seq_one_letter_code
_entity_poly.pdbx_strand_id
1 'polypeptide(L)'
;QLSGELDRRHRLVRAQGILRMDGQRLSHYRFRHILFQRYLYNSLDEVERAHLHEAVGNTLEALYEDQIEAMAAIPAIAPQLAWHFQEAGMAAKAIDYLRQAGDRAMRLSANAEAIAHFTQGLALLKTLPDTAQRARRELGLQTGLLVSLVQTGSVAAPEVDSVFARAWELCQQMGETPQLFSVMVYLTVQRVIRGEHQAARETVEQVFGLAELVGAPELVAVAHHMMGWLLVCLGEFAPALDHAEHVMDLYAPQRRHAVAVLFGIDVRVQCLSYASRALWFLGYPEQALKRSREALA
;
A
#
# COMPACT_ATOMS: atom_id res chain seq x y z
N GLN A 1 -26.82 -33.25 -5.57
CA GLN A 1 -26.36 -32.73 -4.26
C GLN A 1 -24.96 -33.27 -3.96
N LEU A 2 -24.00 -32.41 -3.61
CA LEU A 2 -22.60 -32.79 -3.33
C LEU A 2 -22.46 -33.81 -2.18
N SER A 3 -23.37 -33.76 -1.19
CA SER A 3 -23.43 -34.68 -0.04
C SER A 3 -23.92 -36.10 -0.38
N GLY A 4 -24.49 -36.31 -1.56
CA GLY A 4 -25.01 -37.61 -2.01
C GLY A 4 -23.91 -38.41 -2.69
N GLU A 5 -23.78 -38.26 -4.00
CA GLU A 5 -22.94 -39.11 -4.83
C GLU A 5 -21.44 -38.86 -4.61
N LEU A 6 -21.02 -37.59 -4.57
CA LEU A 6 -19.59 -37.24 -4.46
C LEU A 6 -19.01 -37.48 -3.04
N ASP A 7 -19.81 -37.33 -1.97
CA ASP A 7 -19.36 -37.61 -0.60
C ASP A 7 -19.57 -39.08 -0.22
N ARG A 8 -20.81 -39.59 -0.26
CA ARG A 8 -21.13 -40.93 0.28
C ARG A 8 -20.70 -42.08 -0.64
N ARG A 9 -20.84 -41.92 -1.97
CA ARG A 9 -20.54 -43.00 -2.93
C ARG A 9 -19.08 -42.94 -3.39
N HIS A 10 -18.62 -41.80 -3.88
CA HIS A 10 -17.28 -41.68 -4.45
C HIS A 10 -16.22 -41.18 -3.47
N ARG A 11 -16.60 -40.69 -2.29
CA ARG A 11 -15.68 -40.18 -1.25
C ARG A 11 -14.66 -39.17 -1.78
N LEU A 12 -15.07 -38.33 -2.73
CA LEU A 12 -14.22 -37.32 -3.36
C LEU A 12 -14.20 -36.02 -2.55
N VAL A 13 -15.36 -35.65 -1.99
CA VAL A 13 -15.52 -34.45 -1.17
C VAL A 13 -16.00 -34.81 0.24
N ARG A 14 -15.90 -33.86 1.17
CA ARG A 14 -16.47 -33.96 2.52
C ARG A 14 -17.02 -32.60 2.93
N ALA A 15 -18.21 -32.60 3.52
CA ALA A 15 -18.77 -31.40 4.15
C ALA A 15 -17.86 -30.91 5.29
N GLN A 16 -17.52 -29.62 5.27
CA GLN A 16 -16.81 -28.95 6.37
C GLN A 16 -17.76 -28.23 7.32
N GLY A 17 -18.84 -27.65 6.79
CA GLY A 17 -19.78 -26.90 7.62
C GLY A 17 -20.80 -26.13 6.82
N ILE A 18 -21.60 -25.35 7.54
CA ILE A 18 -22.60 -24.45 6.99
C ILE A 18 -22.22 -23.03 7.41
N LEU A 19 -22.15 -22.13 6.44
CA LEU A 19 -21.97 -20.70 6.67
C LEU A 19 -23.30 -19.99 6.42
N ARG A 20 -23.57 -18.92 7.17
CA ARG A 20 -24.66 -18.00 6.87
C ARG A 20 -24.05 -16.67 6.44
N MET A 21 -24.41 -16.21 5.24
CA MET A 21 -24.03 -14.91 4.69
C MET A 21 -25.33 -14.24 4.22
N ASP A 22 -25.65 -13.07 4.79
CA ASP A 22 -26.84 -12.25 4.47
C ASP A 22 -28.16 -13.04 4.33
N GLY A 23 -28.41 -13.91 5.30
CA GLY A 23 -29.62 -14.74 5.34
C GLY A 23 -29.59 -15.96 4.40
N GLN A 24 -28.61 -16.05 3.50
CA GLN A 24 -28.37 -17.22 2.66
C GLN A 24 -27.54 -18.28 3.38
N ARG A 25 -27.95 -19.55 3.23
CA ARG A 25 -27.25 -20.71 3.78
C ARG A 25 -26.29 -21.29 2.75
N LEU A 26 -24.99 -21.13 2.99
CA LEU A 26 -23.93 -21.71 2.17
C LEU A 26 -23.44 -23.02 2.79
N SER A 27 -23.23 -24.03 1.95
CA SER A 27 -22.65 -25.32 2.38
C SER A 27 -21.20 -25.39 1.95
N HIS A 28 -20.28 -25.48 2.90
CA HIS A 28 -18.86 -25.53 2.64
C HIS A 28 -18.40 -26.99 2.51
N TYR A 29 -17.78 -27.32 1.38
CA TYR A 29 -17.19 -28.62 1.09
C TYR A 29 -15.70 -28.47 0.78
N ARG A 30 -14.93 -29.52 1.08
CA ARG A 30 -13.55 -29.64 0.61
C ARG A 30 -13.33 -30.98 -0.07
N PHE A 31 -12.31 -31.08 -0.92
CA PHE A 31 -11.81 -32.37 -1.37
C PHE A 31 -11.27 -33.17 -0.19
N ARG A 32 -11.50 -34.49 -0.18
CA ARG A 32 -10.96 -35.37 0.87
C ARG A 32 -9.45 -35.50 0.79
N HIS A 33 -8.88 -35.40 -0.41
CA HIS A 33 -7.46 -35.50 -0.65
C HIS A 33 -7.03 -34.54 -1.76
N ILE A 34 -5.88 -33.88 -1.58
CA ILE A 34 -5.33 -32.91 -2.55
C ILE A 34 -5.04 -33.55 -3.91
N LEU A 35 -4.74 -34.85 -3.95
CA LEU A 35 -4.50 -35.58 -5.22
C LEU A 35 -5.75 -35.67 -6.09
N PHE A 36 -6.95 -35.82 -5.51
CA PHE A 36 -8.19 -35.84 -6.30
C PHE A 36 -8.46 -34.47 -6.92
N GLN A 37 -8.27 -33.41 -6.12
CA GLN A 37 -8.37 -32.03 -6.61
C GLN A 37 -7.39 -31.80 -7.76
N ARG A 38 -6.11 -32.13 -7.57
CA ARG A 38 -5.08 -31.97 -8.61
C ARG A 38 -5.38 -32.77 -9.87
N TYR A 39 -5.79 -34.03 -9.73
CA TYR A 39 -6.11 -34.88 -10.87
C TYR A 39 -7.28 -34.30 -11.68
N LEU A 40 -8.40 -33.97 -11.01
CA LEU A 40 -9.58 -33.40 -11.68
C LEU A 40 -9.26 -32.04 -12.29
N TYR A 41 -8.59 -31.16 -11.55
CA TYR A 41 -8.18 -29.85 -12.03
C TYR A 41 -7.30 -29.92 -13.28
N ASN A 42 -6.32 -30.83 -13.29
CA ASN A 42 -5.42 -31.01 -14.42
C ASN A 42 -6.06 -31.78 -15.59
N SER A 43 -7.24 -32.40 -15.39
CA SER A 43 -8.00 -33.04 -16.46
C SER A 43 -8.86 -32.06 -17.26
N LEU A 44 -9.11 -30.86 -16.72
CA LEU A 44 -9.79 -29.77 -17.43
C LEU A 44 -8.84 -29.18 -18.48
N ASP A 45 -9.35 -28.95 -19.68
CA ASP A 45 -8.63 -28.16 -20.68
C ASP A 45 -8.54 -26.68 -20.26
N GLU A 46 -7.73 -25.90 -20.98
CA GLU A 46 -7.47 -24.50 -20.68
C GLU A 46 -8.73 -23.63 -20.75
N VAL A 47 -9.62 -23.88 -21.72
CA VAL A 47 -10.85 -23.10 -21.93
C VAL A 47 -11.86 -23.41 -20.84
N GLU A 48 -12.07 -24.70 -20.54
CA GLU A 48 -12.97 -25.12 -19.48
C GLU A 48 -12.50 -24.59 -18.11
N ARG A 49 -11.20 -24.67 -17.86
CA ARG A 49 -10.60 -24.12 -16.63
C ARG A 49 -10.81 -22.62 -16.53
N ALA A 50 -10.49 -21.85 -17.57
CA ALA A 50 -10.68 -20.40 -17.56
C ALA A 50 -12.16 -20.03 -17.30
N HIS A 51 -13.09 -20.70 -17.96
CA HIS A 51 -14.52 -20.47 -17.79
C HIS A 51 -15.00 -20.78 -16.36
N LEU A 52 -14.56 -21.90 -15.78
CA LEU A 52 -14.89 -22.27 -14.40
C LEU A 52 -14.29 -21.28 -13.40
N HIS A 53 -13.07 -20.80 -13.65
CA HIS A 53 -12.43 -19.79 -12.82
C HIS A 53 -13.17 -18.46 -12.85
N GLU A 54 -13.61 -18.01 -14.03
CA GLU A 54 -14.45 -16.82 -14.17
C GLU A 54 -15.77 -17.00 -13.41
N ALA A 55 -16.45 -18.13 -13.58
CA ALA A 55 -17.72 -18.42 -12.92
C ALA A 55 -17.59 -18.43 -11.40
N VAL A 56 -16.54 -19.06 -10.86
CA VAL A 56 -16.26 -19.07 -9.41
C VAL A 56 -15.91 -17.67 -8.91
N GLY A 57 -15.03 -16.94 -9.62
CA GLY A 57 -14.64 -15.59 -9.27
C GLY A 57 -15.85 -14.64 -9.20
N ASN A 58 -16.70 -14.63 -10.22
CA ASN A 58 -17.91 -13.81 -10.26
C ASN A 58 -18.92 -14.21 -9.17
N THR A 59 -19.05 -15.51 -8.88
CA THR A 59 -19.94 -15.97 -7.78
C THR A 59 -19.42 -15.52 -6.42
N LEU A 60 -18.11 -15.62 -6.18
CA LEU A 60 -17.49 -15.15 -4.94
C LEU A 60 -17.60 -13.64 -4.79
N GLU A 61 -17.38 -12.88 -5.85
CA GLU A 61 -17.52 -11.42 -5.86
C GLU A 61 -18.95 -11.02 -5.47
N ALA A 62 -19.97 -11.56 -6.14
CA ALA A 62 -21.37 -11.27 -5.84
C ALA A 62 -21.77 -11.64 -4.38
N LEU A 63 -21.33 -12.81 -3.90
CA LEU A 63 -21.62 -13.26 -2.54
C LEU A 63 -21.04 -12.36 -1.44
N TYR A 64 -19.95 -11.65 -1.73
CA TYR A 64 -19.25 -10.81 -0.76
C TYR A 64 -19.53 -9.31 -0.95
N GLU A 65 -19.94 -8.87 -2.15
CA GLU A 65 -20.46 -7.52 -2.40
C GLU A 65 -21.79 -7.26 -1.70
N ASP A 66 -22.66 -8.26 -1.64
CA ASP A 66 -23.99 -8.12 -1.03
C ASP A 66 -23.97 -8.02 0.51
N GLN A 67 -22.81 -8.14 1.16
CA GLN A 67 -22.72 -8.12 2.62
C GLN A 67 -22.83 -6.71 3.22
N ILE A 68 -23.52 -6.61 4.37
CA ILE A 68 -23.58 -5.38 5.20
C ILE A 68 -22.18 -4.81 5.50
N GLU A 69 -21.15 -5.68 5.60
CA GLU A 69 -19.74 -5.34 5.82
C GLU A 69 -18.86 -5.53 4.58
N ALA A 70 -19.39 -5.36 3.36
CA ALA A 70 -18.67 -5.58 2.09
C ALA A 70 -17.29 -4.90 2.04
N MET A 71 -17.15 -3.72 2.66
CA MET A 71 -15.90 -2.95 2.76
C MET A 71 -14.75 -3.73 3.44
N ALA A 72 -15.05 -4.65 4.36
CA ALA A 72 -14.07 -5.50 5.03
C ALA A 72 -14.01 -6.92 4.45
N ALA A 73 -15.13 -7.39 3.88
CA ALA A 73 -15.30 -8.75 3.40
C ALA A 73 -14.55 -9.01 2.08
N ILE A 74 -14.65 -8.11 1.10
CA ILE A 74 -13.97 -8.26 -0.20
C ILE A 74 -12.44 -8.28 -0.04
N PRO A 75 -11.81 -7.36 0.74
CA PRO A 75 -10.37 -7.46 1.01
C PRO A 75 -9.95 -8.81 1.60
N ALA A 76 -10.82 -9.53 2.31
CA ALA A 76 -10.48 -10.82 2.92
C ALA A 76 -10.29 -11.95 1.93
N ILE A 77 -11.02 -11.89 0.81
CA ILE A 77 -10.94 -12.89 -0.25
C ILE A 77 -10.24 -12.37 -1.50
N ALA A 78 -9.71 -11.14 -1.47
CA ALA A 78 -9.00 -10.53 -2.60
C ALA A 78 -7.88 -11.41 -3.19
N PRO A 79 -7.03 -12.12 -2.41
CA PRO A 79 -6.05 -13.05 -2.98
C PRO A 79 -6.69 -14.20 -3.78
N GLN A 80 -7.85 -14.69 -3.34
CA GLN A 80 -8.59 -15.77 -4.01
C GLN A 80 -9.26 -15.27 -5.29
N LEU A 81 -9.88 -14.09 -5.24
CA LEU A 81 -10.47 -13.43 -6.42
C LEU A 81 -9.39 -13.11 -7.46
N ALA A 82 -8.24 -12.58 -7.04
CA ALA A 82 -7.08 -12.36 -7.90
C ALA A 82 -6.65 -13.64 -8.64
N TRP A 83 -6.52 -14.75 -7.92
CA TRP A 83 -6.16 -16.04 -8.52
C TRP A 83 -7.21 -16.51 -9.52
N HIS A 84 -8.49 -16.46 -9.16
CA HIS A 84 -9.57 -16.87 -10.07
C HIS A 84 -9.59 -16.03 -11.35
N PHE A 85 -9.55 -14.71 -11.23
CA PHE A 85 -9.57 -13.85 -12.41
C PHE A 85 -8.29 -13.92 -13.23
N GLN A 86 -7.13 -14.24 -12.63
CA GLN A 86 -5.89 -14.45 -13.37
C GLN A 86 -5.98 -15.72 -14.23
N GLU A 87 -6.38 -16.85 -13.64
CA GLU A 87 -6.54 -18.12 -14.36
C GLU A 87 -7.68 -18.06 -15.40
N ALA A 88 -8.65 -17.16 -15.22
CA ALA A 88 -9.69 -16.87 -16.20
C ALA A 88 -9.24 -15.97 -17.36
N GLY A 89 -8.00 -15.45 -17.34
CA GLY A 89 -7.52 -14.48 -18.33
C GLY A 89 -8.10 -13.07 -18.18
N MET A 90 -8.83 -12.79 -17.09
CA MET A 90 -9.39 -11.47 -16.77
C MET A 90 -8.35 -10.56 -16.10
N ALA A 91 -7.26 -10.27 -16.82
CA ALA A 91 -6.06 -9.65 -16.28
C ALA A 91 -6.32 -8.33 -15.53
N ALA A 92 -7.14 -7.43 -16.09
CA ALA A 92 -7.47 -6.15 -15.46
C ALA A 92 -8.14 -6.32 -14.09
N LYS A 93 -9.08 -7.26 -13.96
CA LYS A 93 -9.81 -7.54 -12.73
C LYS A 93 -8.91 -8.21 -11.70
N ALA A 94 -8.08 -9.16 -12.13
CA ALA A 94 -7.09 -9.79 -11.27
C ALA A 94 -6.09 -8.77 -10.69
N ILE A 95 -5.62 -7.79 -11.47
CA ILE A 95 -4.75 -6.70 -10.99
C ILE A 95 -5.42 -5.88 -9.88
N ASP A 96 -6.70 -5.53 -10.06
CA ASP A 96 -7.44 -4.74 -9.08
C ASP A 96 -7.54 -5.50 -7.74
N TYR A 97 -7.71 -6.82 -7.77
CA TYR A 97 -7.71 -7.67 -6.58
C TYR A 97 -6.33 -7.92 -5.98
N LEU A 98 -5.27 -8.04 -6.81
CA LEU A 98 -3.89 -8.11 -6.32
C LEU A 98 -3.50 -6.83 -5.57
N ARG A 99 -3.92 -5.67 -6.06
CA ARG A 99 -3.74 -4.39 -5.37
C ARG A 99 -4.42 -4.41 -4.00
N GLN A 100 -5.69 -4.83 -3.93
CA GLN A 100 -6.41 -4.93 -2.65
C GLN A 100 -5.79 -5.93 -1.68
N ALA A 101 -5.30 -7.06 -2.19
CA ALA A 101 -4.57 -8.05 -1.40
C ALA A 101 -3.28 -7.46 -0.81
N GLY A 102 -2.51 -6.74 -1.62
CA GLY A 102 -1.33 -6.00 -1.18
C GLY A 102 -1.65 -4.95 -0.12
N ASP A 103 -2.68 -4.11 -0.35
CA ASP A 103 -3.13 -3.10 0.60
C ASP A 103 -3.55 -3.71 1.95
N ARG A 104 -4.22 -4.87 1.92
CA ARG A 104 -4.59 -5.61 3.13
C ARG A 104 -3.36 -6.16 3.84
N ALA A 105 -2.43 -6.77 3.12
CA ALA A 105 -1.20 -7.30 3.69
C ALA A 105 -0.39 -6.18 4.37
N MET A 106 -0.31 -4.99 3.76
CA MET A 106 0.28 -3.80 4.39
C MET A 106 -0.41 -3.41 5.71
N ARG A 107 -1.74 -3.38 5.74
CA ARG A 107 -2.51 -3.09 6.98
C ARG A 107 -2.25 -4.11 8.08
N LEU A 108 -1.93 -5.34 7.73
CA LEU A 108 -1.57 -6.42 8.65
C LEU A 108 -0.05 -6.50 8.92
N SER A 109 0.72 -5.53 8.41
CA SER A 109 2.19 -5.50 8.46
C SER A 109 2.88 -6.72 7.84
N ALA A 110 2.18 -7.47 6.98
CA ALA A 110 2.70 -8.58 6.19
C ALA A 110 3.39 -8.06 4.92
N ASN A 111 4.44 -7.24 5.09
CA ASN A 111 5.05 -6.50 3.98
C ASN A 111 5.67 -7.39 2.89
N ALA A 112 6.19 -8.57 3.25
CA ALA A 112 6.68 -9.54 2.26
C ALA A 112 5.57 -10.10 1.36
N GLU A 113 4.39 -10.36 1.93
CA GLU A 113 3.21 -10.78 1.15
C GLU A 113 2.68 -9.63 0.29
N ALA A 114 2.69 -8.41 0.82
CA ALA A 114 2.33 -7.22 0.06
C ALA A 114 3.22 -7.03 -1.18
N ILE A 115 4.54 -7.12 -1.01
CA ILE A 115 5.52 -7.07 -2.11
C ILE A 115 5.21 -8.14 -3.16
N ALA A 116 4.91 -9.37 -2.74
CA ALA A 116 4.57 -10.46 -3.66
C ALA A 116 3.32 -10.14 -4.49
N HIS A 117 2.26 -9.66 -3.86
CA HIS A 117 1.01 -9.29 -4.56
C HIS A 117 1.20 -8.12 -5.53
N PHE A 118 1.89 -7.05 -5.13
CA PHE A 118 2.14 -5.92 -6.01
C PHE A 118 3.03 -6.30 -7.20
N THR A 119 4.07 -7.10 -6.96
CA THR A 119 4.97 -7.59 -8.01
C THR A 119 4.23 -8.48 -9.01
N GLN A 120 3.35 -9.36 -8.53
CA GLN A 120 2.50 -10.18 -9.39
C GLN A 120 1.55 -9.30 -10.24
N GLY A 121 0.96 -8.27 -9.65
CA GLY A 121 0.12 -7.31 -10.36
C GLY A 121 0.89 -6.59 -11.47
N LEU A 122 2.13 -6.14 -11.18
CA LEU A 122 2.99 -5.46 -12.16
C LEU A 122 3.41 -6.41 -13.30
N ALA A 123 3.65 -7.68 -13.01
CA ALA A 123 3.94 -8.68 -14.04
C ALA A 123 2.74 -8.89 -14.96
N LEU A 124 1.53 -9.01 -14.40
CA LEU A 124 0.28 -9.16 -15.15
C LEU A 124 -0.06 -7.90 -15.95
N LEU A 125 0.27 -6.71 -15.44
CA LEU A 125 0.02 -5.43 -16.11
C LEU A 125 0.76 -5.28 -17.46
N LYS A 126 1.81 -6.07 -17.70
CA LYS A 126 2.52 -6.15 -18.99
C LYS A 126 1.69 -6.77 -20.11
N THR A 127 0.62 -7.51 -19.78
CA THR A 127 -0.27 -8.12 -20.78
C THR A 127 -1.41 -7.20 -21.23
N LEU A 128 -1.62 -6.07 -20.54
CA LEU A 128 -2.65 -5.10 -20.86
C LEU A 128 -2.17 -4.06 -21.89
N PRO A 129 -3.07 -3.54 -22.75
CA PRO A 129 -2.74 -2.48 -23.69
C PRO A 129 -2.38 -1.18 -22.97
N ASP A 130 -1.51 -0.39 -23.60
CA ASP A 130 -1.06 0.88 -23.03
C ASP A 130 -2.18 1.92 -23.08
N THR A 131 -2.75 2.20 -21.92
CA THR A 131 -3.94 3.06 -21.75
C THR A 131 -3.81 3.84 -20.46
N ALA A 132 -4.50 4.98 -20.35
CA ALA A 132 -4.55 5.75 -19.11
C ALA A 132 -5.02 4.90 -17.91
N GLN A 133 -5.97 3.99 -18.12
CA GLN A 133 -6.45 3.10 -17.06
C GLN A 133 -5.38 2.08 -16.61
N ARG A 134 -4.55 1.59 -17.55
CA ARG A 134 -3.38 0.76 -17.22
C ARG A 134 -2.37 1.57 -16.39
N ALA A 135 -2.07 2.80 -16.80
CA ALA A 135 -1.17 3.69 -16.05
C ALA A 135 -1.67 3.94 -14.62
N ARG A 136 -2.99 4.17 -14.42
CA ARG A 136 -3.58 4.31 -13.07
C ARG A 136 -3.37 3.08 -12.19
N ARG A 137 -3.60 1.88 -12.76
CA ARG A 137 -3.35 0.61 -12.05
C ARG A 137 -1.88 0.45 -11.69
N GLU A 138 -1.01 0.76 -12.64
CA GLU A 138 0.44 0.69 -12.44
C GLU A 138 0.86 1.61 -11.29
N LEU A 139 0.37 2.85 -11.27
CA LEU A 139 0.70 3.81 -10.21
C LEU A 139 0.29 3.28 -8.83
N GLY A 140 -0.92 2.72 -8.70
CA GLY A 140 -1.39 2.12 -7.47
C GLY A 140 -0.51 0.97 -6.99
N LEU A 141 -0.09 0.08 -7.89
CA LEU A 141 0.81 -1.04 -7.57
C LEU A 141 2.22 -0.58 -7.21
N GLN A 142 2.81 0.35 -7.97
CA GLN A 142 4.14 0.90 -7.70
C GLN A 142 4.18 1.61 -6.34
N THR A 143 3.14 2.39 -6.02
CA THR A 143 3.05 3.09 -4.74
C THR A 143 2.98 2.10 -3.57
N GLY A 144 2.11 1.09 -3.66
CA GLY A 144 2.03 0.04 -2.62
C GLY A 144 3.33 -0.74 -2.46
N LEU A 145 4.02 -1.04 -3.57
CA LEU A 145 5.32 -1.69 -3.58
C LEU A 145 6.39 -0.83 -2.90
N LEU A 146 6.47 0.46 -3.19
CA LEU A 146 7.40 1.40 -2.53
C LEU A 146 7.21 1.39 -1.01
N VAL A 147 5.97 1.56 -0.53
CA VAL A 147 5.69 1.57 0.92
C VAL A 147 6.13 0.26 1.56
N SER A 148 5.83 -0.87 0.92
CA SER A 148 6.13 -2.20 1.47
C SER A 148 7.65 -2.47 1.52
N LEU A 149 8.40 -2.09 0.49
CA LEU A 149 9.87 -2.20 0.46
C LEU A 149 10.54 -1.33 1.54
N VAL A 150 9.96 -0.18 1.84
CA VAL A 150 10.45 0.68 2.92
C VAL A 150 10.32 0.00 4.27
N GLN A 151 9.16 -0.59 4.54
CA GLN A 151 8.88 -1.25 5.81
C GLN A 151 9.74 -2.50 6.05
N THR A 152 10.25 -3.15 5.00
CA THR A 152 11.19 -4.29 5.13
C THR A 152 12.65 -3.87 5.27
N GLY A 153 12.96 -2.56 5.24
CA GLY A 153 14.33 -2.05 5.28
C GLY A 153 15.10 -2.23 3.98
N SER A 154 14.42 -2.61 2.88
CA SER A 154 15.03 -2.84 1.57
C SER A 154 15.28 -1.54 0.78
N VAL A 155 15.11 -0.37 1.42
CA VAL A 155 15.18 0.99 0.82
C VAL A 155 16.49 1.25 0.07
N ALA A 156 17.58 0.64 0.49
CA ALA A 156 18.88 0.82 -0.15
C ALA A 156 19.05 0.00 -1.44
N ALA A 157 18.18 -0.98 -1.72
CA ALA A 157 18.31 -1.83 -2.90
C ALA A 157 18.13 -1.03 -4.20
N PRO A 158 18.98 -1.24 -5.23
CA PRO A 158 18.85 -0.55 -6.52
C PRO A 158 17.48 -0.75 -7.20
N GLU A 159 16.82 -1.87 -6.89
CA GLU A 159 15.48 -2.20 -7.40
C GLU A 159 14.44 -1.13 -6.99
N VAL A 160 14.59 -0.54 -5.80
CA VAL A 160 13.72 0.55 -5.30
C VAL A 160 13.79 1.78 -6.20
N ASP A 161 14.96 2.08 -6.78
CA ASP A 161 15.14 3.25 -7.64
C ASP A 161 14.28 3.14 -8.91
N SER A 162 14.14 1.92 -9.46
CA SER A 162 13.32 1.66 -10.64
C SER A 162 11.81 1.79 -10.36
N VAL A 163 11.37 1.27 -9.21
CA VAL A 163 9.98 1.38 -8.73
C VAL A 163 9.65 2.85 -8.49
N PHE A 164 10.56 3.60 -7.87
CA PHE A 164 10.42 5.02 -7.62
C PHE A 164 10.34 5.83 -8.92
N ALA A 165 11.33 5.66 -9.80
CA ALA A 165 11.39 6.42 -11.05
C ALA A 165 10.11 6.23 -11.88
N ARG A 166 9.57 5.00 -11.89
CA ARG A 166 8.33 4.70 -12.58
C ARG A 166 7.10 5.32 -11.91
N ALA A 167 6.99 5.25 -10.59
CA ALA A 167 5.91 5.90 -9.85
C ALA A 167 5.90 7.43 -10.08
N TRP A 168 7.09 8.05 -10.04
CA TRP A 168 7.28 9.47 -10.31
C TRP A 168 6.86 9.87 -11.73
N GLU A 169 7.29 9.10 -12.73
CA GLU A 169 6.90 9.31 -14.14
C GLU A 169 5.37 9.25 -14.31
N LEU A 170 4.73 8.23 -13.73
CA LEU A 170 3.28 8.03 -13.80
C LEU A 170 2.51 9.17 -13.12
N CYS A 171 2.95 9.60 -11.94
CA CYS A 171 2.32 10.73 -11.26
C CYS A 171 2.41 12.03 -12.09
N GLN A 172 3.56 12.31 -12.71
CA GLN A 172 3.71 13.47 -13.58
C GLN A 172 2.79 13.39 -14.81
N GLN A 173 2.68 12.22 -15.44
CA GLN A 173 1.79 12.02 -16.60
C GLN A 173 0.31 12.20 -16.24
N MET A 174 -0.09 11.79 -15.03
CA MET A 174 -1.49 11.77 -14.60
C MET A 174 -1.92 13.02 -13.83
N GLY A 175 -0.98 13.84 -13.36
CA GLY A 175 -1.25 14.98 -12.49
C GLY A 175 -1.77 14.59 -11.10
N GLU A 176 -1.56 13.34 -10.66
CA GLU A 176 -2.03 12.86 -9.36
C GLU A 176 -1.14 13.36 -8.22
N THR A 177 -1.54 14.50 -7.64
CA THR A 177 -0.74 15.21 -6.65
C THR A 177 -0.56 14.46 -5.33
N PRO A 178 -1.59 13.91 -4.67
CA PRO A 178 -1.41 13.30 -3.35
C PRO A 178 -0.43 12.12 -3.34
N GLN A 179 -0.49 11.27 -4.37
CA GLN A 179 0.40 10.13 -4.57
C GLN A 179 1.83 10.60 -4.85
N LEU A 180 1.97 11.71 -5.57
CA LEU A 180 3.26 12.35 -5.84
C LEU A 180 3.98 12.74 -4.55
N PHE A 181 3.24 13.26 -3.56
CA PHE A 181 3.82 13.59 -2.25
C PHE A 181 4.33 12.37 -1.51
N SER A 182 3.55 11.29 -1.42
CA SER A 182 3.98 10.06 -0.73
C SER A 182 5.24 9.50 -1.37
N VAL A 183 5.28 9.44 -2.71
CA VAL A 183 6.45 9.00 -3.49
C VAL A 183 7.67 9.88 -3.18
N MET A 184 7.53 11.21 -3.15
CA MET A 184 8.62 12.14 -2.89
C MET A 184 9.17 12.08 -1.45
N VAL A 185 8.31 11.87 -0.44
CA VAL A 185 8.74 11.63 0.94
C VAL A 185 9.71 10.46 1.01
N TYR A 186 9.38 9.35 0.34
CA TYR A 186 10.24 8.16 0.32
C TYR A 186 11.58 8.42 -0.38
N LEU A 187 11.59 9.16 -1.49
CA LEU A 187 12.83 9.53 -2.19
C LEU A 187 13.76 10.34 -1.30
N THR A 188 13.23 11.34 -0.60
CA THR A 188 14.04 12.17 0.30
C THR A 188 14.67 11.32 1.39
N VAL A 189 13.90 10.42 2.03
CA VAL A 189 14.44 9.50 3.06
C VAL A 189 15.57 8.64 2.51
N GLN A 190 15.35 8.06 1.34
CA GLN A 190 16.31 7.15 0.72
C GLN A 190 17.61 7.87 0.29
N ARG A 191 17.51 9.06 -0.32
CA ARG A 191 18.66 9.90 -0.67
C ARG A 191 19.45 10.32 0.57
N VAL A 192 18.77 10.67 1.67
CA VAL A 192 19.43 10.99 2.94
C VAL A 192 20.20 9.80 3.50
N ILE A 193 19.61 8.59 3.48
CA ILE A 193 20.29 7.37 3.94
C ILE A 193 21.53 7.06 3.08
N ARG A 194 21.48 7.33 1.78
CA ARG A 194 22.62 7.16 0.85
C ARG A 194 23.67 8.29 0.92
N GLY A 195 23.41 9.34 1.69
CA GLY A 195 24.30 10.52 1.78
C GLY A 195 24.18 11.49 0.60
N GLU A 196 23.18 11.31 -0.27
CA GLU A 196 22.89 12.15 -1.43
C GLU A 196 22.14 13.43 -1.02
N HIS A 197 22.68 14.17 -0.04
CA HIS A 197 21.95 15.23 0.65
C HIS A 197 21.54 16.41 -0.25
N GLN A 198 22.36 16.76 -1.25
CA GLN A 198 22.03 17.80 -2.21
C GLN A 198 20.82 17.40 -3.07
N ALA A 199 20.82 16.18 -3.59
CA ALA A 199 19.69 15.64 -4.34
C ALA A 199 18.45 15.49 -3.46
N ALA A 200 18.61 15.19 -2.16
CA ALA A 200 17.50 15.20 -1.21
C ALA A 200 16.90 16.60 -1.03
N ARG A 201 17.74 17.63 -0.91
CA ARG A 201 17.31 19.04 -0.78
C ARG A 201 16.49 19.48 -2.00
N GLU A 202 17.00 19.23 -3.20
CA GLU A 202 16.31 19.55 -4.46
C GLU A 202 14.94 18.85 -4.56
N THR A 203 14.83 17.60 -4.10
CA THR A 203 13.55 16.89 -4.01
C THR A 203 12.58 17.60 -3.09
N VAL A 204 13.02 18.00 -1.89
CA VAL A 204 12.13 18.70 -0.94
C VAL A 204 11.69 20.07 -1.48
N GLU A 205 12.56 20.79 -2.19
CA GLU A 205 12.21 22.06 -2.84
C GLU A 205 11.12 21.88 -3.92
N GLN A 206 11.18 20.80 -4.70
CA GLN A 206 10.12 20.45 -5.65
C GLN A 206 8.78 20.13 -4.95
N VAL A 207 8.84 19.45 -3.80
CA VAL A 207 7.67 19.16 -2.96
C VAL A 207 7.03 20.46 -2.46
N PHE A 208 7.83 21.45 -2.05
CA PHE A 208 7.34 22.77 -1.67
C PHE A 208 6.60 23.46 -2.81
N GLY A 209 7.22 23.57 -4.00
CA GLY A 209 6.59 24.23 -5.15
C GLY A 209 5.27 23.56 -5.56
N LEU A 210 5.21 22.24 -5.47
CA LEU A 210 3.97 21.49 -5.72
C LEU A 210 2.91 21.74 -4.64
N ALA A 211 3.31 21.84 -3.37
CA ALA A 211 2.38 22.01 -2.25
C ALA A 211 1.71 23.38 -2.29
N GLU A 212 2.50 24.40 -2.63
CA GLU A 212 2.04 25.77 -2.85
C GLU A 212 1.10 25.85 -4.05
N LEU A 213 1.45 25.19 -5.16
CA LEU A 213 0.60 25.17 -6.37
C LEU A 213 -0.78 24.56 -6.12
N VAL A 214 -0.83 23.48 -5.33
CA VAL A 214 -2.10 22.81 -4.99
C VAL A 214 -2.89 23.55 -3.90
N GLY A 215 -2.24 24.44 -3.14
CA GLY A 215 -2.89 25.21 -2.08
C GLY A 215 -3.39 24.34 -0.92
N ALA A 216 -2.68 23.25 -0.64
CA ALA A 216 -3.01 22.28 0.42
C ALA A 216 -2.06 22.48 1.62
N PRO A 217 -2.49 23.16 2.70
CA PRO A 217 -1.63 23.48 3.84
C PRO A 217 -1.00 22.26 4.51
N GLU A 218 -1.70 21.13 4.51
CA GLU A 218 -1.19 19.86 5.02
C GLU A 218 0.03 19.35 4.24
N LEU A 219 0.06 19.55 2.91
CA LEU A 219 1.19 19.15 2.07
C LEU A 219 2.37 20.10 2.26
N VAL A 220 2.11 21.38 2.53
CA VAL A 220 3.13 22.36 2.93
C VAL A 220 3.77 21.96 4.26
N ALA A 221 2.97 21.55 5.25
CA ALA A 221 3.48 21.04 6.52
C ALA A 221 4.35 19.79 6.35
N VAL A 222 4.00 18.89 5.44
CA VAL A 222 4.82 17.72 5.10
C VAL A 222 6.16 18.14 4.47
N ALA A 223 6.16 19.13 3.58
CA ALA A 223 7.39 19.67 2.99
C ALA A 223 8.32 20.29 4.06
N HIS A 224 7.77 21.09 4.99
CA HIS A 224 8.54 21.62 6.12
C HIS A 224 9.11 20.51 6.99
N HIS A 225 8.33 19.46 7.27
CA HIS A 225 8.81 18.31 8.02
C HIS A 225 10.00 17.62 7.32
N MET A 226 9.90 17.37 6.01
CA MET A 226 10.98 16.76 5.23
C MET A 226 12.25 17.61 5.26
N MET A 227 12.12 18.93 5.10
CA MET A 227 13.26 19.85 5.13
C MET A 227 13.89 19.91 6.52
N GLY A 228 13.08 20.05 7.58
CA GLY A 228 13.56 20.07 8.96
C GLY A 228 14.34 18.81 9.32
N TRP A 229 13.83 17.64 8.95
CA TRP A 229 14.55 16.38 9.16
C TRP A 229 15.87 16.31 8.37
N LEU A 230 15.87 16.70 7.09
CA LEU A 230 17.08 16.77 6.25
C LEU A 230 18.15 17.69 6.88
N LEU A 231 17.76 18.87 7.35
CA LEU A 231 18.66 19.83 7.98
C LEU A 231 19.28 19.30 9.27
N VAL A 232 18.51 18.54 10.08
CA VAL A 232 19.07 17.84 11.25
C VAL A 232 20.12 16.81 10.82
N CYS A 233 19.90 16.07 9.74
CA CYS A 233 20.88 15.14 9.20
C CYS A 233 22.16 15.84 8.70
N LEU A 234 22.05 17.08 8.23
CA LEU A 234 23.17 17.92 7.79
C LEU A 234 23.88 18.66 8.95
N GLY A 235 23.31 18.62 10.17
CA GLY A 235 23.82 19.37 11.32
C GLY A 235 23.42 20.84 11.34
N GLU A 236 22.52 21.27 10.46
CA GLU A 236 21.97 22.63 10.37
C GLU A 236 20.80 22.79 11.36
N PHE A 237 21.10 22.77 12.66
CA PHE A 237 20.08 22.66 13.70
C PHE A 237 19.18 23.88 13.85
N ALA A 238 19.71 25.10 13.72
CA ALA A 238 18.91 26.31 13.86
C ALA A 238 17.86 26.45 12.75
N PRO A 239 18.22 26.35 11.44
CA PRO A 239 17.22 26.30 10.36
C PRO A 239 16.22 25.16 10.51
N ALA A 240 16.64 23.99 11.03
CA ALA A 240 15.73 22.89 11.27
C ALA A 240 14.62 23.22 12.29
N LEU A 241 14.92 24.07 13.29
CA LEU A 241 13.93 24.53 14.27
C LEU A 241 12.92 25.48 13.63
N ASP A 242 13.34 26.36 12.73
CA ASP A 242 12.42 27.24 12.00
C ASP A 242 11.39 26.40 11.21
N HIS A 243 11.85 25.37 10.50
CA HIS A 243 10.95 24.44 9.82
C HIS A 243 10.04 23.68 10.79
N ALA A 244 10.53 23.32 11.97
CA ALA A 244 9.71 22.67 13.00
C ALA A 244 8.56 23.57 13.48
N GLU A 245 8.81 24.87 13.64
CA GLU A 245 7.79 25.85 14.05
C GLU A 245 6.69 25.98 12.99
N HIS A 246 7.05 26.08 11.70
CA HIS A 246 6.07 26.10 10.61
C HIS A 246 5.16 24.85 10.61
N VAL A 247 5.71 23.67 10.87
CA VAL A 247 4.91 22.45 11.01
C VAL A 247 3.92 22.60 12.17
N MET A 248 4.34 23.11 13.32
CA MET A 248 3.48 23.26 14.49
C MET A 248 2.35 24.28 14.27
N ASP A 249 2.62 25.36 13.53
CA ASP A 249 1.64 26.40 13.20
C ASP A 249 0.62 25.93 12.17
N LEU A 250 1.05 25.15 11.18
CA LEU A 250 0.17 24.60 10.13
C LEU A 250 -0.63 23.38 10.59
N TYR A 251 -0.24 22.75 11.70
CA TYR A 251 -0.84 21.50 12.15
C TYR A 251 -2.13 21.73 12.96
N ALA A 252 -3.28 21.51 12.31
CA ALA A 252 -4.58 21.45 12.98
C ALA A 252 -4.88 20.03 13.52
N PRO A 253 -5.20 19.85 14.82
CA PRO A 253 -5.52 18.54 15.41
C PRO A 253 -6.62 17.76 14.69
N GLN A 254 -7.56 18.46 14.05
CA GLN A 254 -8.68 17.88 13.32
C GLN A 254 -8.25 17.21 12.00
N ARG A 255 -7.05 17.48 11.49
CA ARG A 255 -6.53 16.96 10.21
C ARG A 255 -5.48 15.86 10.37
N ARG A 256 -5.22 15.40 11.61
CA ARG A 256 -4.28 14.33 11.97
C ARG A 256 -4.43 13.07 11.11
N HIS A 257 -5.67 12.60 10.94
CA HIS A 257 -5.93 11.34 10.27
C HIS A 257 -5.60 11.36 8.77
N ALA A 258 -5.83 12.47 8.07
CA ALA A 258 -5.58 12.54 6.62
C ALA A 258 -4.08 12.41 6.31
N VAL A 259 -3.22 13.10 7.07
CA VAL A 259 -1.76 13.06 6.89
C VAL A 259 -1.19 11.72 7.38
N ALA A 260 -1.64 11.21 8.53
CA ALA A 260 -1.18 9.92 9.04
C ALA A 260 -1.54 8.75 8.10
N VAL A 261 -2.70 8.81 7.44
CA VAL A 261 -3.11 7.80 6.44
C VAL A 261 -2.28 7.89 5.16
N LEU A 262 -1.89 9.09 4.72
CA LEU A 262 -1.15 9.27 3.46
C LEU A 262 0.35 8.94 3.56
N PHE A 263 0.94 9.15 4.75
CA PHE A 263 2.40 9.04 4.96
C PHE A 263 2.80 7.99 6.00
N GLY A 264 1.84 7.39 6.72
CA GLY A 264 2.11 6.40 7.77
C GLY A 264 2.82 6.97 9.00
N ILE A 265 2.95 8.30 9.10
CA ILE A 265 3.64 9.00 10.18
C ILE A 265 2.76 10.12 10.74
N ASP A 266 2.83 10.33 12.06
CA ASP A 266 2.37 11.59 12.64
C ASP A 266 3.49 12.63 12.51
N VAL A 267 3.30 13.54 11.56
CA VAL A 267 4.25 14.60 11.23
C VAL A 267 4.59 15.48 12.43
N ARG A 268 3.64 15.71 13.36
CA ARG A 268 3.89 16.49 14.58
C ARG A 268 4.79 15.73 15.54
N VAL A 269 4.56 14.44 15.74
CA VAL A 269 5.40 13.61 16.63
C VAL A 269 6.84 13.57 16.10
N GLN A 270 7.00 13.37 14.79
CA GLN A 270 8.32 13.39 14.16
C GLN A 270 8.99 14.76 14.29
N CYS A 271 8.24 15.84 14.09
CA CYS A 271 8.70 17.21 14.29
C CYS A 271 9.23 17.46 15.70
N LEU A 272 8.44 17.13 16.72
CA LEU A 272 8.85 17.29 18.12
C LEU A 272 10.08 16.43 18.45
N SER A 273 10.19 15.23 17.87
CA SER A 273 11.32 14.32 18.04
C SER A 273 12.64 14.90 17.50
N TYR A 274 12.67 15.37 16.25
CA TYR A 274 13.90 15.95 15.71
C TYR A 274 14.19 17.34 16.28
N ALA A 275 13.18 18.15 16.62
CA ALA A 275 13.35 19.46 17.24
C ALA A 275 13.97 19.33 18.64
N SER A 276 13.55 18.31 19.42
CA SER A 276 14.21 17.96 20.68
C SER A 276 15.70 17.71 20.50
N ARG A 277 16.09 16.95 19.48
CA ARG A 277 17.51 16.65 19.20
C ARG A 277 18.27 17.91 18.76
N ALA A 278 17.69 18.72 17.88
CA ALA A 278 18.29 19.98 17.43
C ALA A 278 18.55 20.95 18.61
N LEU A 279 17.56 21.12 19.50
CA LEU A 279 17.71 21.94 20.71
C LEU A 279 18.82 21.44 21.64
N TRP A 280 18.95 20.12 21.78
CA TRP A 280 20.03 19.52 22.57
C TRP A 280 21.41 19.89 21.99
N PHE A 281 21.61 19.71 20.68
CA PHE A 281 22.88 20.03 20.02
C PHE A 281 23.22 21.52 20.04
N LEU A 282 22.21 22.39 20.11
CA LEU A 282 22.39 23.83 20.26
C LEU A 282 22.63 24.28 21.71
N GLY A 283 22.60 23.37 22.69
CA GLY A 283 22.88 23.68 24.09
C GLY A 283 21.67 24.12 24.92
N TYR A 284 20.44 23.78 24.50
CA TYR A 284 19.20 24.09 25.21
C TYR A 284 18.53 22.82 25.81
N PRO A 285 19.14 22.17 26.82
CA PRO A 285 18.70 20.86 27.31
C PRO A 285 17.30 20.88 27.95
N GLU A 286 16.91 21.96 28.62
CA GLU A 286 15.58 22.08 29.23
C GLU A 286 14.48 22.16 28.17
N GLN A 287 14.72 22.92 27.09
CA GLN A 287 13.78 23.04 25.98
C GLN A 287 13.69 21.73 25.20
N ALA A 288 14.82 21.06 24.99
CA ALA A 288 14.88 19.73 24.38
C ALA A 288 14.01 18.73 25.16
N LEU A 289 14.17 18.67 26.48
CA LEU A 289 13.38 17.78 27.34
C LEU A 289 11.88 18.09 27.27
N LYS A 290 11.50 19.37 27.23
CA LYS A 290 10.11 19.79 27.05
C LYS A 290 9.53 19.25 25.74
N ARG A 291 10.21 19.45 24.61
CA ARG A 291 9.77 18.95 23.29
C ARG A 291 9.68 17.43 23.25
N SER A 292 10.63 16.73 23.86
CA SER A 292 10.59 15.26 23.98
C SER A 292 9.36 14.77 24.74
N ARG A 293 9.00 15.43 25.86
CA ARG A 293 7.78 15.09 26.62
C ARG A 293 6.51 15.38 25.84
N GLU A 294 6.47 16.49 25.09
CA GLU A 294 5.34 16.81 24.21
C GLU A 294 5.14 15.78 23.09
N ALA A 295 6.20 15.11 22.65
CA ALA A 295 6.12 14.04 21.64
C ALA A 295 5.53 12.74 22.19
N LEU A 296 5.64 12.51 23.51
CA LEU A 296 5.17 11.29 24.19
C LEU A 296 3.73 11.41 24.72
N ALA A 297 3.17 12.62 24.75
CA ALA A 297 1.84 12.93 25.27
C ALA A 297 0.77 12.92 24.17
#